data_AF-A0A923W8I8-F1
#
_entry.id   AF-A0A923W8I8-F1
#
_cell.length_a   1.000
_cell.length_b   1.000
_cell.length_c   1.000
_cell.angle_alpha   90.00
_cell.angle_beta   90.00
_cell.angle_gamma   90.00
#
_symmetry.space_group_name_H-M   'P 1'
#
loop_
_entity.id
_entity.type
_entity.pdbx_description
1 polymer ?
#
loop_
_entity_poly.entity_id
_entity_poly.type
_entity_poly.pdbx_seq_one_letter_code
_entity_poly.pdbx_strand_id
1 'polypeptide(L)'
;MNARTEPKLLGQLSNRHLDALEEETIFILREVAAVSERPALLFSGGKDSLVLLKCAEKAFGAGRIPYPLLMIDTGHNFPEVTAFRDFRATELGAELIVRSVEDSMKRGTVRLSHSGESRNVHQSVTLLEAIEEFRFDALIGGARRDEEKARAKERIFSHRDSFGQWQPKAQRPELWTLFNTRLQPGEHFRVFPISNWTELDVWQYIEREAIALPSIYYAH
;
A
#
# COMPACT_ATOMS: atom_id res chain seq x y z
N MET A 1 -22.13 40.47 1.64
CA MET A 1 -20.71 40.82 1.83
C MET A 1 -19.92 39.54 1.70
N ASN A 2 -19.45 39.23 0.49
CA ASN A 2 -18.64 38.04 0.25
C ASN A 2 -17.20 38.39 0.61
N ALA A 3 -16.72 37.87 1.74
CA ALA A 3 -15.32 37.98 2.09
C ALA A 3 -14.50 37.33 0.97
N ARG A 4 -13.68 38.12 0.27
CA ARG A 4 -12.67 37.59 -0.65
C ARG A 4 -11.69 36.80 0.21
N THR A 5 -11.68 35.48 0.07
CA THR A 5 -10.62 34.64 0.61
C THR A 5 -9.34 34.99 -0.13
N GLU A 6 -8.40 35.65 0.54
CA GLU A 6 -7.07 35.86 -0.01
C GLU A 6 -6.36 34.50 -0.15
N PRO A 7 -5.89 34.12 -1.35
CA PRO A 7 -5.23 32.83 -1.57
C PRO A 7 -3.92 32.65 -0.78
N LYS A 8 -3.40 33.73 -0.17
CA LYS A 8 -2.12 33.74 0.55
C LYS A 8 -2.13 32.99 1.89
N LEU A 9 -3.30 32.72 2.48
CA LEU A 9 -3.38 32.00 3.76
C LEU A 9 -3.01 30.50 3.65
N LEU A 10 -3.11 29.91 2.45
CA LEU A 10 -2.66 28.53 2.19
C LEU A 10 -1.14 28.42 2.00
N GLY A 11 -0.45 29.53 1.71
CA GLY A 11 0.97 29.56 1.34
C GLY A 11 1.96 29.32 2.50
N GLN A 12 1.48 29.08 3.71
CA GLN A 12 2.33 28.77 4.88
C GLN A 12 1.71 27.67 5.76
N LEU A 13 1.07 26.66 5.17
CA LEU A 13 0.92 25.41 5.89
C LEU A 13 2.34 24.86 6.17
N SER A 14 2.69 24.76 7.45
CA SER A 14 3.97 24.21 7.86
C SER A 14 3.99 22.72 7.53
N ASN A 15 4.53 22.38 6.36
CA ASN A 15 4.70 20.99 5.89
C ASN A 15 5.77 20.20 6.67
N ARG A 16 6.31 20.74 7.76
CA ARG A 16 7.27 20.02 8.62
C ARG A 16 6.71 18.72 9.19
N HIS A 17 5.40 18.62 9.35
CA HIS A 17 4.78 17.36 9.79
C HIS A 17 4.90 16.26 8.73
N LEU A 18 4.92 16.61 7.44
CA LEU A 18 5.17 15.67 6.34
C LEU A 18 6.60 15.13 6.36
N ASP A 19 7.58 15.89 6.89
CA ASP A 19 8.95 15.39 7.07
C ASP A 19 8.96 14.26 8.11
N ALA A 20 8.26 14.44 9.23
CA ALA A 20 8.13 13.40 10.25
C ALA A 20 7.39 12.16 9.73
N LEU A 21 6.31 12.35 8.95
CA LEU A 21 5.57 11.26 8.32
C LEU A 21 6.42 10.51 7.27
N GLU A 22 7.21 11.23 6.48
CA GLU A 22 8.16 10.65 5.52
C GLU A 22 9.25 9.84 6.24
N GLU A 23 9.85 10.40 7.28
CA GLU A 23 10.88 9.73 8.08
C GLU A 23 10.35 8.45 8.72
N GLU A 24 9.16 8.49 9.33
CA GLU A 24 8.48 7.31 9.87
C GLU A 24 8.24 6.25 8.79
N THR A 25 7.73 6.67 7.64
CA THR A 25 7.46 5.77 6.50
C THR A 25 8.74 5.10 6.00
N ILE A 26 9.80 5.88 5.76
CA ILE A 26 11.10 5.38 5.31
C ILE A 26 11.72 4.43 6.34
N PHE A 27 11.61 4.76 7.63
CA PHE A 27 12.07 3.90 8.70
C PHE A 27 11.37 2.54 8.66
N ILE A 28 10.03 2.51 8.61
CA ILE A 28 9.25 1.27 8.55
C ILE A 28 9.61 0.46 7.29
N LEU A 29 9.76 1.11 6.13
CA LEU A 29 10.14 0.43 4.88
C LEU A 29 11.51 -0.26 4.99
N ARG A 30 12.48 0.39 5.64
CA ARG A 30 13.82 -0.18 5.90
C ARG A 30 13.77 -1.31 6.91
N GLU A 31 12.97 -1.19 7.96
CA GLU A 31 12.77 -2.27 8.94
C GLU A 31 12.20 -3.52 8.26
N VAL A 32 11.19 -3.39 7.41
CA VAL A 32 10.65 -4.53 6.64
C VAL A 32 11.73 -5.17 5.78
N ALA A 33 12.51 -4.37 5.04
CA ALA A 33 13.59 -4.90 4.21
C ALA A 33 14.69 -5.62 5.03
N ALA A 34 14.91 -5.22 6.28
CA ALA A 34 15.92 -5.82 7.15
C ALA A 34 15.44 -7.11 7.83
N VAL A 35 14.15 -7.25 8.10
CA VAL A 35 13.59 -8.35 8.92
C VAL A 35 12.85 -9.43 8.11
N SER A 36 12.46 -9.14 6.88
CA SER A 36 11.68 -10.04 6.02
C SER A 36 12.57 -10.70 4.97
N GLU A 37 12.37 -12.00 4.73
CA GLU A 37 13.04 -12.76 3.67
C GLU A 37 12.45 -12.45 2.29
N ARG A 38 11.11 -12.33 2.22
CA ARG A 38 10.36 -12.16 0.96
C ARG A 38 9.28 -11.10 1.13
N PRO A 39 9.65 -9.82 1.32
CA PRO A 39 8.67 -8.75 1.32
C PRO A 39 8.14 -8.48 -0.10
N ALA A 40 6.95 -7.91 -0.20
CA ALA A 40 6.44 -7.30 -1.43
C ALA A 40 5.62 -6.04 -1.14
N LEU A 41 5.66 -5.07 -2.04
CA LEU A 41 4.92 -3.81 -1.93
C LEU A 41 3.66 -3.87 -2.78
N LEU A 42 2.49 -3.72 -2.14
CA LEU A 42 1.20 -3.67 -2.84
C LEU A 42 1.07 -2.37 -3.63
N PHE A 43 1.07 -2.48 -4.95
CA PHE A 43 1.12 -1.34 -5.85
C PHE A 43 -0.05 -1.35 -6.85
N SER A 44 -1.10 -0.57 -6.54
CA SER A 44 -2.29 -0.46 -7.39
C SER A 44 -2.18 0.60 -8.47
N GLY A 45 -1.24 1.56 -8.33
CA GLY A 45 -1.18 2.75 -9.18
C GLY A 45 -2.11 3.89 -8.72
N GLY A 46 -2.83 3.71 -7.62
CA GLY A 46 -3.59 4.79 -6.96
C GLY A 46 -2.69 5.71 -6.12
N LYS A 47 -3.24 6.86 -5.73
CA LYS A 47 -2.51 7.93 -5.00
C LYS A 47 -1.71 7.44 -3.79
N ASP A 48 -2.29 6.62 -2.93
CA ASP A 48 -1.66 6.19 -1.68
C ASP A 48 -0.48 5.23 -1.96
N SER A 49 -0.68 4.33 -2.94
CA SER A 49 0.38 3.42 -3.39
C SER A 49 1.53 4.15 -4.09
N LEU A 50 1.25 5.29 -4.74
CA LEU A 50 2.27 6.14 -5.36
C LEU A 50 3.06 6.93 -4.32
N VAL A 51 2.42 7.44 -3.27
CA VAL A 51 3.12 8.03 -2.12
C VAL A 51 4.03 7.01 -1.45
N LEU A 52 3.50 5.80 -1.20
CA LEU A 52 4.28 4.71 -0.61
C LEU A 52 5.48 4.32 -1.50
N LEU A 53 5.27 4.22 -2.81
CA LEU A 53 6.33 3.94 -3.78
C LEU A 53 7.40 5.04 -3.78
N LYS A 54 6.99 6.32 -3.76
CA LYS A 54 7.91 7.46 -3.66
C LYS A 54 8.76 7.41 -2.38
N CYS A 55 8.16 7.06 -1.26
CA CYS A 55 8.90 6.86 0.00
C CYS A 55 9.88 5.68 -0.10
N ALA A 56 9.51 4.59 -0.78
CA ALA A 56 10.44 3.47 -1.05
C ALA A 56 11.61 3.88 -1.95
N GLU A 57 11.38 4.69 -2.97
CA GLU A 57 12.44 5.27 -3.80
C GLU A 57 13.41 6.12 -2.97
N LYS A 58 12.91 6.93 -2.04
CA LYS A 58 13.77 7.70 -1.11
C LYS A 58 14.51 6.79 -0.12
N ALA A 59 13.88 5.71 0.34
CA ALA A 59 14.47 4.80 1.31
C ALA A 59 15.68 4.05 0.76
N PHE A 60 15.64 3.62 -0.51
CA PHE A 60 16.63 2.70 -1.12
C PHE A 60 17.33 3.24 -2.39
N GLY A 61 16.78 4.28 -3.01
CA GLY A 61 17.17 4.75 -4.34
C GLY A 61 16.36 4.11 -5.46
N ALA A 62 16.22 4.82 -6.59
CA ALA A 62 15.55 4.30 -7.78
C ALA A 62 16.25 3.04 -8.32
N GLY A 63 15.47 2.02 -8.74
CA GLY A 63 15.98 0.74 -9.22
C GLY A 63 16.66 -0.14 -8.16
N ARG A 64 16.56 0.24 -6.88
CA ARG A 64 17.18 -0.49 -5.76
C ARG A 64 16.16 -0.94 -4.71
N ILE A 65 14.87 -0.86 -5.01
CA ILE A 65 13.83 -1.37 -4.10
C ILE A 65 14.07 -2.88 -3.95
N PRO A 66 14.33 -3.39 -2.73
CA PRO A 66 14.83 -4.75 -2.52
C PRO A 66 13.75 -5.83 -2.60
N TYR A 67 12.56 -5.48 -3.08
CA TYR A 67 11.40 -6.37 -3.17
C TYR A 67 10.53 -6.04 -4.38
N PRO A 68 9.78 -7.03 -4.91
CA PRO A 68 8.87 -6.81 -6.01
C PRO A 68 7.66 -5.96 -5.60
N LEU A 69 7.06 -5.35 -6.61
CA LEU A 69 5.73 -4.77 -6.56
C LEU A 69 4.71 -5.87 -6.81
N LEU A 70 3.60 -5.87 -6.07
CA LEU A 70 2.51 -6.84 -6.19
C LEU A 70 1.19 -6.14 -6.45
N MET A 71 0.44 -6.62 -7.45
CA MET A 71 -0.91 -6.15 -7.75
C MET A 71 -1.89 -7.32 -7.85
N ILE A 72 -3.03 -7.18 -7.17
CA ILE A 72 -4.18 -8.06 -7.31
C ILE A 72 -5.21 -7.40 -8.21
N ASP A 73 -5.24 -7.83 -9.47
CA ASP A 73 -6.10 -7.27 -10.51
C ASP A 73 -7.49 -7.92 -10.50
N THR A 74 -8.52 -7.10 -10.30
CA THR A 74 -9.91 -7.54 -10.37
C THR A 74 -10.42 -7.65 -11.81
N GLY A 75 -9.71 -7.06 -12.76
CA GLY A 75 -10.14 -6.87 -14.14
C GLY A 75 -11.06 -5.65 -14.35
N HIS A 76 -11.34 -4.88 -13.29
CA HIS A 76 -12.20 -3.69 -13.34
C HIS A 76 -11.43 -2.39 -13.07
N ASN A 77 -10.09 -2.42 -13.12
CA ASN A 77 -9.26 -1.23 -12.94
C ASN A 77 -9.34 -0.33 -14.18
N PHE A 78 -9.33 0.98 -13.99
CA PHE A 78 -9.31 1.94 -15.10
C PHE A 78 -8.04 1.74 -15.95
N PRO A 79 -8.15 1.70 -17.31
CA PRO A 79 -6.99 1.55 -18.19
C PRO A 79 -5.89 2.58 -17.94
N GLU A 80 -6.26 3.82 -17.62
CA GLU A 80 -5.35 4.92 -17.31
C GLU A 80 -4.50 4.62 -16.07
N VAL A 81 -5.11 4.03 -15.04
CA VAL A 81 -4.41 3.66 -13.80
C VAL A 81 -3.47 2.49 -14.05
N THR A 82 -3.95 1.45 -14.75
CA THR A 82 -3.16 0.26 -15.08
C THR A 82 -1.97 0.61 -15.97
N ALA A 83 -2.17 1.43 -17.02
CA ALA A 83 -1.11 1.86 -17.91
C ALA A 83 -0.06 2.71 -17.18
N PHE A 84 -0.50 3.63 -16.32
CA PHE A 84 0.41 4.44 -15.51
C PHE A 84 1.21 3.59 -14.51
N ARG A 85 0.56 2.63 -13.83
CA ARG A 85 1.22 1.68 -12.92
C ARG A 85 2.34 0.91 -13.63
N ASP A 86 2.04 0.31 -14.78
CA ASP A 86 2.99 -0.52 -15.54
C ASP A 86 4.16 0.34 -16.07
N PHE A 87 3.85 1.56 -16.51
CA PHE A 87 4.86 2.55 -16.87
C PHE A 87 5.78 2.89 -15.68
N ARG A 88 5.22 3.21 -14.51
CA ARG A 88 5.99 3.52 -13.29
C ARG A 88 6.89 2.37 -12.87
N ALA A 89 6.38 1.13 -12.87
CA ALA A 89 7.18 -0.05 -12.52
C ALA A 89 8.35 -0.23 -13.50
N THR A 90 8.10 -0.05 -14.81
CA THR A 90 9.11 -0.14 -15.86
C THR A 90 10.17 0.96 -15.73
N GLU A 91 9.75 2.20 -15.49
CA GLU A 91 10.67 3.35 -15.32
C GLU A 91 11.61 3.13 -14.13
N LEU A 92 11.10 2.55 -13.04
CA LEU A 92 11.89 2.23 -11.86
C LEU A 92 12.73 0.96 -12.02
N GLY A 93 12.57 0.19 -13.10
CA GLY A 93 13.21 -1.13 -13.25
C GLY A 93 12.78 -2.12 -12.16
N ALA A 94 11.59 -1.93 -11.58
CA ALA A 94 11.06 -2.79 -10.52
C ALA A 94 10.32 -4.00 -11.11
N GLU A 95 10.47 -5.16 -10.49
CA GLU A 95 9.65 -6.32 -10.83
C GLU A 95 8.20 -6.09 -10.39
N LEU A 96 7.26 -6.13 -11.33
CA LEU A 96 5.82 -6.03 -11.05
C LEU A 96 5.15 -7.38 -11.27
N ILE A 97 4.72 -7.99 -10.16
CA ILE A 97 3.95 -9.22 -10.13
C ILE A 97 2.46 -8.86 -10.16
N VAL A 98 1.75 -9.32 -11.19
CA VAL A 98 0.29 -9.17 -11.28
C VAL A 98 -0.37 -10.54 -11.13
N ARG A 99 -1.37 -10.64 -10.25
CA ARG A 99 -2.24 -11.81 -10.12
C ARG A 99 -3.69 -11.38 -10.29
N SER A 100 -4.42 -12.09 -11.13
CA SER A 100 -5.80 -11.73 -11.47
C SER A 100 -6.83 -12.58 -10.71
N VAL A 101 -7.88 -11.93 -10.23
CA VAL A 101 -9.08 -12.60 -9.71
C VAL A 101 -9.72 -13.49 -10.79
N GLU A 102 -9.60 -13.11 -12.06
CA GLU A 102 -10.07 -13.93 -13.19
C GLU A 102 -9.36 -15.29 -13.23
N ASP A 103 -8.08 -15.34 -12.89
CA ASP A 103 -7.33 -16.60 -12.87
C ASP A 103 -7.71 -17.47 -11.66
N SER A 104 -8.00 -16.85 -10.51
CA SER A 104 -8.59 -17.55 -9.36
C SER A 104 -9.97 -18.11 -9.70
N MET A 105 -10.77 -17.40 -10.51
CA MET A 105 -12.05 -17.90 -11.00
C MET A 105 -11.87 -19.10 -11.93
N LYS A 106 -10.91 -19.05 -12.87
CA LYS A 106 -10.57 -20.19 -13.75
C LYS A 106 -10.09 -21.41 -12.97
N ARG A 107 -9.32 -21.21 -11.89
CA ARG A 107 -8.91 -22.29 -10.95
C ARG A 107 -10.05 -22.81 -10.09
N GLY A 108 -11.14 -22.05 -9.95
CA GLY A 108 -12.31 -22.41 -9.15
C GLY A 108 -12.19 -22.10 -7.67
N THR A 109 -11.14 -21.40 -7.23
CA THR A 109 -10.93 -20.91 -5.85
C THR A 109 -11.77 -19.68 -5.54
N VAL A 110 -12.07 -18.88 -6.56
CA VAL A 110 -13.09 -17.81 -6.50
C VAL A 110 -14.31 -18.25 -7.28
N ARG A 111 -15.50 -18.05 -6.70
CA ARG A 111 -16.78 -18.27 -7.38
C ARG A 111 -17.70 -17.10 -7.09
N LEU A 112 -18.16 -16.45 -8.16
CA LEU A 112 -19.16 -15.40 -8.05
C LEU A 112 -20.53 -16.05 -7.83
N SER A 113 -21.31 -15.51 -6.91
CA SER A 113 -22.72 -15.84 -6.67
C SER A 113 -23.60 -15.45 -7.85
N HIS A 114 -23.26 -14.35 -8.56
CA HIS A 114 -23.91 -13.90 -9.79
C HIS A 114 -22.94 -13.07 -10.65
N SER A 115 -23.24 -12.89 -11.94
CA SER A 115 -22.35 -12.22 -12.90
C SER A 115 -21.99 -10.77 -12.56
N GLY A 116 -22.89 -10.03 -11.91
CA GLY A 116 -22.67 -8.65 -11.48
C GLY A 116 -22.02 -8.48 -10.10
N GLU A 117 -21.56 -9.55 -9.45
CA GLU A 117 -20.96 -9.44 -8.11
C GLU A 117 -19.63 -8.70 -8.18
N SER A 118 -19.40 -7.81 -7.20
CA SER A 118 -18.12 -7.10 -7.11
C SER A 118 -16.97 -8.07 -6.85
N ARG A 119 -15.96 -8.01 -7.72
CA ARG A 119 -14.74 -8.81 -7.61
C ARG A 119 -13.81 -8.33 -6.49
N ASN A 120 -14.04 -7.14 -5.92
CA ASN A 120 -13.18 -6.56 -4.87
C ASN A 120 -13.16 -7.43 -3.60
N VAL A 121 -14.30 -8.04 -3.23
CA VAL A 121 -14.39 -8.93 -2.06
C VAL A 121 -13.46 -10.14 -2.20
N HIS A 122 -13.27 -10.60 -3.43
CA HIS A 122 -12.48 -11.78 -3.79
C HIS A 122 -10.98 -11.50 -3.92
N GLN A 123 -10.54 -10.23 -3.88
CA GLN A 123 -9.11 -9.89 -3.90
C GLN A 123 -8.34 -10.55 -2.75
N SER A 124 -9.00 -10.73 -1.60
CA SER A 124 -8.41 -11.40 -0.44
C SER A 124 -8.00 -12.85 -0.75
N VAL A 125 -8.82 -13.59 -1.50
CA VAL A 125 -8.52 -14.97 -1.91
C VAL A 125 -7.31 -15.01 -2.83
N THR A 126 -7.32 -14.18 -3.88
CA THR A 126 -6.20 -14.10 -4.85
C THR A 126 -4.91 -13.61 -4.19
N LEU A 127 -5.01 -12.72 -3.19
CA LEU A 127 -3.87 -12.28 -2.39
C LEU A 127 -3.26 -13.43 -1.59
N LEU A 128 -4.08 -14.29 -0.97
CA LEU A 128 -3.61 -15.46 -0.23
C LEU A 128 -2.95 -16.48 -1.16
N GLU A 129 -3.51 -16.71 -2.34
CA GLU A 129 -2.87 -17.56 -3.36
C GLU A 129 -1.50 -17.01 -3.77
N ALA A 130 -1.38 -15.70 -3.98
CA ALA A 130 -0.10 -15.06 -4.31
C ALA A 130 0.92 -15.19 -3.15
N ILE A 131 0.47 -15.05 -1.90
CA ILE A 131 1.34 -15.24 -0.72
C ILE A 131 1.86 -16.66 -0.67
N GLU A 132 1.01 -17.66 -0.91
CA GLU A 132 1.42 -19.06 -0.93
C GLU A 132 2.39 -19.35 -2.08
N GLU A 133 2.08 -18.85 -3.28
CA GLU A 133 2.89 -19.05 -4.49
C GLU A 133 4.31 -18.49 -4.34
N PHE A 134 4.43 -17.24 -3.86
CA PHE A 134 5.71 -16.54 -3.76
C PHE A 134 6.35 -16.62 -2.39
N ARG A 135 5.65 -17.22 -1.41
CA ARG A 135 6.04 -17.34 -0.01
C ARG A 135 6.34 -15.99 0.63
N PHE A 136 5.53 -14.97 0.32
CA PHE A 136 5.70 -13.65 0.89
C PHE A 136 5.50 -13.68 2.41
N ASP A 137 6.45 -13.16 3.17
CA ASP A 137 6.41 -13.10 4.64
C ASP A 137 6.07 -11.70 5.16
N ALA A 138 6.09 -10.67 4.30
CA ALA A 138 5.56 -9.35 4.59
C ALA A 138 4.96 -8.69 3.34
N LEU A 139 3.75 -8.16 3.45
CA LEU A 139 3.15 -7.32 2.41
C LEU A 139 2.97 -5.89 2.90
N ILE A 140 3.57 -4.95 2.19
CA ILE A 140 3.55 -3.52 2.50
C ILE A 140 2.37 -2.89 1.76
N GLY A 141 1.42 -2.31 2.49
CA GLY A 141 0.19 -1.74 1.95
C GLY A 141 0.02 -0.25 2.27
N GLY A 142 -0.72 0.45 1.42
CA GLY A 142 -1.05 1.87 1.56
C GLY A 142 -2.30 2.18 2.38
N ALA A 143 -2.72 1.28 3.28
CA ALA A 143 -3.91 1.48 4.11
C ALA A 143 -3.66 2.55 5.19
N ARG A 144 -4.64 3.44 5.40
CA ARG A 144 -4.56 4.52 6.41
C ARG A 144 -5.65 4.38 7.47
N ARG A 145 -5.37 4.88 8.67
CA ARG A 145 -6.30 4.78 9.82
C ARG A 145 -7.52 5.68 9.70
N ASP A 146 -7.41 6.79 8.96
CA ASP A 146 -8.49 7.76 8.75
C ASP A 146 -9.54 7.30 7.73
N GLU A 147 -9.19 6.34 6.84
CA GLU A 147 -10.08 5.85 5.78
C GLU A 147 -11.33 5.15 6.30
N GLU A 148 -11.20 4.36 7.37
CA GLU A 148 -12.33 3.58 7.90
C GLU A 148 -12.22 3.37 9.41
N LYS A 149 -13.34 3.48 10.13
CA LYS A 149 -13.40 3.31 11.60
C LYS A 149 -12.82 1.98 12.07
N ALA A 150 -12.93 0.91 11.28
CA ALA A 150 -12.39 -0.40 11.61
C ALA A 150 -10.85 -0.41 11.71
N ARG A 151 -10.18 0.46 10.94
CA ARG A 151 -8.72 0.58 10.88
C ARG A 151 -8.11 1.41 12.00
N ALA A 152 -8.91 2.12 12.80
CA ALA A 152 -8.41 2.94 13.90
C ALA A 152 -7.60 2.16 14.95
N LYS A 153 -7.82 0.83 15.07
CA LYS A 153 -7.09 -0.06 15.97
C LYS A 153 -5.98 -0.84 15.27
N GLU A 154 -5.81 -0.66 13.96
CA GLU A 154 -4.83 -1.40 13.17
C GLU A 154 -3.41 -0.97 13.53
N ARG A 155 -2.53 -1.97 13.64
CA ARG A 155 -1.11 -1.83 13.95
C ARG A 155 -0.32 -1.60 12.68
N ILE A 156 0.86 -0.99 12.79
CA ILE A 156 1.76 -0.83 11.63
C ILE A 156 2.16 -2.22 11.13
N PHE A 157 2.61 -3.11 12.01
CA PHE A 157 2.87 -4.52 11.75
C PHE A 157 1.68 -5.36 12.21
N SER A 158 0.77 -5.62 11.27
CA SER A 158 -0.43 -6.41 11.49
C SER A 158 -0.13 -7.89 11.21
N HIS A 159 0.05 -8.68 12.28
CA HIS A 159 0.37 -10.11 12.21
C HIS A 159 -0.81 -10.90 11.65
N ARG A 160 -0.52 -11.84 10.74
CA ARG A 160 -1.46 -12.79 10.16
C ARG A 160 -0.96 -14.21 10.36
N ASP A 161 -1.87 -15.11 10.73
CA ASP A 161 -1.55 -16.53 10.85
C ASP A 161 -1.36 -17.20 9.47
N SER A 162 -1.06 -18.50 9.47
CA SER A 162 -0.83 -19.28 8.25
C SER A 162 -2.02 -19.35 7.29
N PHE A 163 -3.23 -19.04 7.76
CA PHE A 163 -4.44 -18.96 6.95
C PHE A 163 -4.77 -17.51 6.56
N GLY A 164 -3.92 -16.55 6.92
CA GLY A 164 -4.11 -15.13 6.65
C GLY A 164 -5.08 -14.43 7.59
N GLN A 165 -5.52 -15.07 8.67
CA GLN A 165 -6.48 -14.48 9.60
C GLN A 165 -5.81 -13.49 10.54
N TRP A 166 -6.57 -12.49 10.95
CA TRP A 166 -6.15 -11.52 11.97
C TRP A 166 -6.64 -11.97 13.34
N GLN A 167 -5.72 -12.14 14.28
CA GLN A 167 -6.06 -12.51 15.66
C GLN A 167 -5.69 -11.38 16.63
N PRO A 168 -6.66 -10.80 17.37
CA PRO A 168 -6.38 -9.66 18.26
C PRO A 168 -5.36 -9.99 19.35
N LYS A 169 -5.36 -11.21 19.89
CA LYS A 169 -4.43 -11.65 20.93
C LYS A 169 -3.01 -11.90 20.43
N ALA A 170 -2.84 -12.14 19.12
CA ALA A 170 -1.54 -12.36 18.51
C ALA A 170 -0.85 -11.05 18.08
N GLN A 171 -1.59 -9.93 18.11
CA GLN A 171 -1.02 -8.63 17.79
C GLN A 171 -0.04 -8.19 18.87
N ARG A 172 1.08 -7.63 18.42
CA ARG A 172 2.20 -7.32 19.29
C ARG A 172 2.17 -5.85 19.67
N PRO A 173 2.53 -5.49 20.90
CA PRO A 173 2.71 -4.09 21.28
C PRO A 173 3.77 -3.44 20.39
N GLU A 174 3.46 -2.25 19.88
CA GLU A 174 4.39 -1.39 19.16
C GLU A 174 4.77 -0.26 20.11
N LEU A 175 5.88 -0.42 20.82
CA LEU A 175 6.36 0.58 21.77
C LEU A 175 7.38 1.47 21.05
N TRP A 176 7.06 2.76 20.92
CA TRP A 176 7.84 3.71 20.11
C TRP A 176 7.94 3.24 18.65
N THR A 177 9.16 3.02 18.17
CA THR A 177 9.48 2.52 16.82
C THR A 177 10.06 1.10 16.84
N LEU A 178 9.87 0.37 17.95
CA LEU A 178 10.34 -1.00 18.10
C LEU A 178 9.24 -2.00 17.73
N PHE A 179 9.50 -2.81 16.70
CA PHE A 179 8.58 -3.82 16.20
C PHE A 179 9.07 -5.22 16.55
N ASN A 180 8.18 -6.08 17.04
CA ASN A 180 8.50 -7.51 17.20
C ASN A 180 8.13 -8.25 15.91
N THR A 181 9.15 -8.60 15.12
CA THR A 181 9.03 -9.09 13.74
C THR A 181 9.23 -10.60 13.60
N ARG A 182 9.29 -11.37 14.70
CA ARG A 182 9.44 -12.84 14.63
C ARG A 182 8.25 -13.50 13.94
N LEU A 183 8.46 -14.36 12.95
CA LEU A 183 7.37 -15.13 12.30
C LEU A 183 7.58 -16.64 12.49
N GLN A 184 6.49 -17.39 12.59
CA GLN A 184 6.51 -18.84 12.41
C GLN A 184 6.35 -19.18 10.92
N PRO A 185 6.77 -20.38 10.47
CA PRO A 185 6.56 -20.81 9.09
C PRO A 185 5.10 -20.69 8.66
N GLY A 186 4.86 -20.03 7.52
CA GLY A 186 3.53 -19.78 6.95
C GLY A 186 2.85 -18.50 7.46
N GLU A 187 3.28 -17.93 8.59
CA GLU A 187 2.80 -16.63 9.04
C GLU A 187 3.40 -15.50 8.21
N HIS A 188 2.71 -14.37 8.17
CA HIS A 188 3.18 -13.19 7.47
C HIS A 188 2.68 -11.90 8.12
N PHE A 189 3.32 -10.78 7.79
CA PHE A 189 2.83 -9.46 8.17
C PHE A 189 2.07 -8.78 7.04
N ARG A 190 1.07 -7.99 7.42
CA ARG A 190 0.63 -6.82 6.66
C ARG A 190 1.25 -5.61 7.31
N VAL A 191 2.01 -4.83 6.56
CA VAL A 191 2.71 -3.65 7.06
C VAL A 191 2.11 -2.40 6.45
N PHE A 192 1.81 -1.39 7.26
CA PHE A 192 1.13 -0.17 6.82
C PHE A 192 1.96 1.09 7.15
N PRO A 193 3.00 1.39 6.36
CA PRO A 193 3.95 2.48 6.66
C PRO A 193 3.29 3.86 6.70
N ILE A 194 2.26 4.07 5.89
CA ILE A 194 1.53 5.34 5.83
C ILE A 194 0.30 5.38 6.74
N SER A 195 0.18 4.47 7.71
CA SER A 195 -1.03 4.35 8.54
C SER A 195 -1.42 5.63 9.30
N ASN A 196 -0.44 6.47 9.64
CA ASN A 196 -0.64 7.74 10.35
C ASN A 196 -0.92 8.94 9.42
N TRP A 197 -0.91 8.73 8.10
CA TRP A 197 -1.17 9.80 7.13
C TRP A 197 -2.67 10.03 6.99
N THR A 198 -3.09 11.29 6.87
CA THR A 198 -4.45 11.67 6.51
C THR A 198 -4.60 11.86 5.00
N GLU A 199 -5.84 11.98 4.54
CA GLU A 199 -6.13 12.24 3.13
C GLU A 199 -5.46 13.54 2.66
N LEU A 200 -5.47 14.57 3.51
CA LEU A 200 -4.83 15.85 3.21
C LEU A 200 -3.31 15.72 3.11
N ASP A 201 -2.68 14.94 4.00
CA ASP A 201 -1.23 14.74 3.99
C ASP A 201 -0.78 14.06 2.70
N VAL A 202 -1.52 13.06 2.24
CA VAL A 202 -1.27 12.37 0.96
C VAL A 202 -1.27 13.36 -0.21
N TRP A 203 -2.28 14.22 -0.29
CA TRP A 203 -2.37 15.21 -1.36
C TRP A 203 -1.28 16.28 -1.27
N GLN A 204 -1.02 16.82 -0.07
CA GLN A 204 0.04 17.79 0.14
C GLN A 204 1.43 17.23 -0.20
N TYR A 205 1.66 15.95 0.11
CA TYR A 205 2.90 15.28 -0.22
C TYR A 205 3.04 15.00 -1.72
N ILE A 206 1.95 14.62 -2.40
CA ILE A 206 1.93 14.49 -3.87
C ILE A 206 2.31 15.81 -4.53
N GLU A 207 1.74 16.94 -4.05
CA GLU A 207 2.08 18.27 -4.54
C GLU A 207 3.54 18.62 -4.23
N ARG A 208 3.99 18.43 -2.99
CA ARG A 208 5.36 18.74 -2.53
C ARG A 208 6.42 18.00 -3.32
N GLU A 209 6.21 16.71 -3.55
CA GLU A 209 7.15 15.81 -4.21
C GLU A 209 6.97 15.76 -5.74
N ALA A 210 6.00 16.52 -6.27
CA ALA A 210 5.59 16.52 -7.67
C ALA A 210 5.35 15.09 -8.21
N ILE A 211 4.63 14.27 -7.44
CA ILE A 211 4.33 12.89 -7.81
C ILE A 211 3.33 12.89 -8.96
N ALA A 212 3.73 12.34 -10.10
CA ALA A 212 2.84 12.17 -11.23
C ALA A 212 1.70 11.20 -10.88
N LEU A 213 0.49 11.51 -11.36
CA LEU A 213 -0.70 10.69 -11.17
C LEU A 213 -1.25 10.20 -12.51
N PRO A 214 -2.03 9.09 -12.52
CA PRO A 214 -2.81 8.69 -13.68
C PRO A 214 -3.70 9.83 -14.19
N SER A 215 -3.92 9.91 -15.50
CA SER A 215 -4.66 11.01 -16.15
C SER A 215 -6.09 11.19 -15.62
N ILE A 216 -6.72 10.13 -15.10
CA ILE A 216 -8.06 10.18 -14.51
C ILE A 216 -8.16 11.17 -13.33
N TYR A 217 -7.06 11.44 -12.63
CA TYR A 217 -7.03 12.40 -11.52
C TYR A 217 -7.10 13.87 -11.96
N TYR A 218 -6.85 14.15 -13.24
CA TYR A 218 -6.90 15.50 -13.82
C TYR A 218 -8.11 15.71 -14.73
N ALA A 219 -8.92 14.67 -14.94
CA ALA A 219 -10.05 14.69 -15.86
C ALA A 219 -11.33 15.19 -15.17
N HIS A 220 -11.31 16.36 -14.53
CA HIS A 220 -12.48 17.02 -13.96
C HIS A 220 -12.37 18.55 -14.00
#